data_AF-A0A6I3B5B6-F1
#
_entry.id   AF-A0A6I3B5B6-F1
#
_cell.length_a   1.000
_cell.length_b   1.000
_cell.length_c   1.000
_cell.angle_alpha   90.00
_cell.angle_beta   90.00
_cell.angle_gamma   90.00
#
_symmetry.space_group_name_H-M   'P 1'
#
loop_
_entity.id
_entity.type
_entity.pdbx_description
1 polymer ?
#
loop_
_entity_poly.entity_id
_entity_poly.type
_entity_poly.pdbx_seq_one_letter_code
_entity_poly.pdbx_strand_id
1 'polypeptide(L)'
;MLPRHRLAILIALASALLLTAGGLPGAQAASDLGSRVGAGDINGQVEQAGEAVDAANAKVARALKTLVSARGQLPAARRAKVAAEKSAALAVTAAQEGANAARMANIAVITSQVQQAQVRAQLAEVSEQIDDVVRLVYQQGPLGEIEVVLDAHDPGDFALRLASVDAISRSQATTQNQLIKVRADLVMKGVKHEALKAKAEEAKVAADAQLVKARQAQAQARAAQARIVQLVAERKASLVIAKKNKAVIAKRFQRLKAKQALMAKQAAAAARREAARLAAQGDNSPTGELRWPIDGGGVSADVGPRVHPVYGYDSCHTGTDIRGITGTPIHAAAAGTVAQISTGGPYGLATLIAHAGGLTTFYAHQSSVSVSEGQRVDAGEVIGAVGDTGWVTGPHLHFEVRLGSTAYDPMGWFGGSKSPVSCQ
;
A
#
# COMPACT_ATOMS: atom_id res chain seq x y z
N MET A 1 47.32 -24.79 -39.01
CA MET A 1 47.45 -24.85 -37.54
C MET A 1 46.32 -25.71 -36.98
N LEU A 2 46.64 -26.88 -36.45
CA LEU A 2 45.84 -27.70 -35.51
C LEU A 2 45.86 -27.04 -34.10
N PRO A 3 45.14 -27.54 -33.06
CA PRO A 3 43.76 -28.07 -32.91
C PRO A 3 43.03 -27.40 -31.68
N ARG A 4 41.79 -27.68 -31.22
CA ARG A 4 41.27 -28.85 -30.43
C ARG A 4 39.81 -28.57 -30.00
N HIS A 5 38.81 -29.41 -30.38
CA HIS A 5 38.17 -30.52 -29.61
C HIS A 5 36.99 -30.08 -28.69
N ARG A 6 35.83 -30.73 -28.56
CA ARG A 6 35.38 -32.15 -28.71
C ARG A 6 33.90 -32.15 -29.19
N LEU A 7 33.53 -32.77 -30.31
CA LEU A 7 33.26 -34.19 -30.60
C LEU A 7 32.09 -34.83 -29.84
N ALA A 8 30.97 -34.95 -30.56
CA ALA A 8 29.86 -35.86 -30.32
C ALA A 8 30.05 -37.16 -31.13
N ILE A 9 29.10 -38.10 -30.97
CA ILE A 9 28.83 -39.34 -31.75
C ILE A 9 29.39 -40.64 -31.13
N LEU A 10 28.46 -41.59 -30.86
CA LEU A 10 28.35 -42.98 -31.36
C LEU A 10 27.52 -43.83 -30.35
N ILE A 11 26.28 -44.23 -30.66
CA ILE A 11 25.81 -45.40 -31.44
C ILE A 11 26.26 -46.75 -30.86
N ALA A 12 25.31 -47.60 -30.43
CA ALA A 12 25.06 -48.96 -30.97
C ALA A 12 24.33 -49.89 -29.97
N LEU A 13 23.39 -50.66 -30.53
CA LEU A 13 22.65 -51.76 -29.93
C LEU A 13 23.54 -52.93 -29.46
N ALA A 14 23.07 -53.69 -28.47
CA ALA A 14 23.34 -55.12 -28.38
C ALA A 14 22.16 -55.86 -27.73
N SER A 15 21.54 -56.72 -28.52
CA SER A 15 20.56 -57.74 -28.13
C SER A 15 21.28 -58.95 -27.53
N ALA A 16 20.69 -59.59 -26.52
CA ALA A 16 21.01 -60.98 -26.17
C ALA A 16 19.72 -61.75 -25.85
N LEU A 17 19.59 -62.89 -26.52
CA LEU A 17 18.49 -63.85 -26.57
C LEU A 17 19.00 -65.15 -25.96
N LEU A 18 18.22 -65.86 -25.14
CA LEU A 18 18.11 -67.33 -25.20
C LEU A 18 17.02 -67.92 -24.27
N LEU A 19 16.24 -68.81 -24.88
CA LEU A 19 15.13 -69.65 -24.44
C LEU A 19 15.52 -70.74 -23.41
N THR A 20 14.58 -71.23 -22.58
CA THR A 20 13.80 -72.48 -22.82
C THR A 20 12.97 -72.96 -21.60
N ALA A 21 11.67 -73.21 -21.86
CA ALA A 21 10.75 -74.28 -21.45
C ALA A 21 10.74 -74.91 -20.03
N GLY A 22 9.51 -75.03 -19.45
CA GLY A 22 9.13 -76.18 -18.60
C GLY A 22 8.00 -75.96 -17.57
N GLY A 23 6.79 -76.46 -17.87
CA GLY A 23 5.92 -77.16 -16.91
C GLY A 23 4.97 -76.38 -15.96
N LEU A 24 3.67 -76.41 -16.26
CA LEU A 24 2.57 -76.52 -15.28
C LEU A 24 2.27 -78.02 -15.09
N PRO A 25 1.84 -78.54 -13.92
CA PRO A 25 0.50 -78.25 -13.39
C PRO A 25 0.32 -78.24 -11.84
N GLY A 26 -0.79 -77.64 -11.39
CA GLY A 26 -1.63 -78.27 -10.35
C GLY A 26 -1.68 -77.64 -8.95
N ALA A 27 -2.85 -77.09 -8.63
CA ALA A 27 -3.57 -77.22 -7.34
C ALA A 27 -3.12 -76.36 -6.14
N GLN A 28 -3.73 -75.18 -5.95
CA GLN A 28 -4.95 -74.99 -5.14
C GLN A 28 -5.23 -73.51 -4.94
N ALA A 29 -6.43 -73.09 -5.36
CA ALA A 29 -7.03 -71.84 -4.98
C ALA A 29 -7.70 -71.99 -3.61
N ALA A 30 -7.41 -71.08 -2.67
CA ALA A 30 -8.38 -70.40 -1.81
C ALA A 30 -7.67 -69.59 -0.71
N SER A 31 -8.17 -68.37 -0.48
CA SER A 31 -7.79 -67.36 0.54
C SER A 31 -6.41 -66.73 0.31
N ASP A 32 -6.25 -65.43 0.12
CA ASP A 32 -6.76 -64.38 1.00
C ASP A 32 -6.80 -63.04 0.22
N LEU A 33 -8.00 -62.48 0.11
CA LEU A 33 -8.27 -61.14 -0.40
C LEU A 33 -8.40 -60.24 0.84
N GLY A 34 -7.24 -59.88 1.40
CA GLY A 34 -7.12 -59.05 2.61
C GLY A 34 -6.39 -57.74 2.31
N SER A 35 -7.17 -56.68 2.12
CA SER A 35 -6.77 -55.29 1.92
C SER A 35 -5.56 -54.79 2.74
N ARG A 36 -4.52 -54.29 2.06
CA ARG A 36 -3.55 -53.34 2.61
C ARG A 36 -3.34 -52.18 1.62
N VAL A 37 -4.33 -51.30 1.54
CA VAL A 37 -4.07 -49.91 1.11
C VAL A 37 -3.81 -49.12 2.39
N GLY A 38 -2.53 -48.81 2.63
CA GLY A 38 -2.09 -48.20 3.88
C GLY A 38 -2.67 -46.80 4.10
N ALA A 39 -3.15 -46.54 5.30
CA ALA A 39 -3.64 -45.24 5.77
C ALA A 39 -2.61 -44.09 5.65
N GLY A 40 -1.33 -44.39 5.38
CA GLY A 40 -0.25 -43.40 5.21
C GLY A 40 -0.30 -42.59 3.91
N ASP A 41 -0.76 -43.18 2.79
CA ASP A 41 -0.75 -42.50 1.48
C ASP A 41 -1.87 -41.44 1.36
N ILE A 42 -3.02 -41.70 2.00
CA ILE A 42 -4.15 -40.77 2.05
C ILE A 42 -3.82 -39.56 2.95
N ASN A 43 -3.10 -39.77 4.06
CA ASN A 43 -2.72 -38.68 4.96
C ASN A 43 -1.72 -37.71 4.31
N GLY A 44 -0.71 -38.22 3.59
CA GLY A 44 0.27 -37.38 2.88
C GLY A 44 -0.33 -36.54 1.75
N GLN A 45 -1.28 -37.10 0.99
CA GLN A 45 -2.01 -36.37 -0.04
C GLN A 45 -2.98 -35.32 0.54
N VAL A 46 -3.49 -35.55 1.75
CA VAL A 46 -4.35 -34.61 2.49
C VAL A 46 -3.56 -33.46 3.11
N GLU A 47 -2.32 -33.71 3.54
CA GLU A 47 -1.40 -32.72 4.12
C GLU A 47 -0.86 -31.77 3.05
N GLN A 48 -0.35 -32.28 1.92
CA GLN A 48 0.05 -31.46 0.76
C GLN A 48 -1.14 -30.66 0.18
N ALA A 49 -2.33 -31.25 0.17
CA ALA A 49 -3.55 -30.53 -0.21
C ALA A 49 -4.01 -29.53 0.86
N GLY A 50 -3.58 -29.66 2.12
CA GLY A 50 -3.81 -28.74 3.23
C GLY A 50 -2.96 -27.48 3.11
N GLU A 51 -1.66 -27.64 2.95
CA GLU A 51 -0.69 -26.54 2.77
C GLU A 51 -1.00 -25.69 1.53
N ALA A 52 -1.34 -26.33 0.40
CA ALA A 52 -1.75 -25.63 -0.82
C ALA A 52 -3.05 -24.82 -0.63
N VAL A 53 -3.91 -25.22 0.32
CA VAL A 53 -5.17 -24.54 0.64
C VAL A 53 -5.01 -23.48 1.71
N ASP A 54 -4.14 -23.64 2.69
CA ASP A 54 -3.81 -22.56 3.63
C ASP A 54 -3.05 -21.44 2.91
N ALA A 55 -2.19 -21.78 1.96
CA ALA A 55 -1.59 -20.82 1.04
C ALA A 55 -2.64 -20.11 0.16
N ALA A 56 -3.66 -20.83 -0.35
CA ALA A 56 -4.75 -20.26 -1.14
C ALA A 56 -5.71 -19.39 -0.30
N ASN A 57 -6.02 -19.81 0.93
CA ASN A 57 -6.83 -19.08 1.91
C ASN A 57 -6.11 -17.80 2.34
N ALA A 58 -4.81 -17.89 2.65
CA ALA A 58 -3.99 -16.73 2.95
C ALA A 58 -3.90 -15.76 1.76
N LYS A 59 -3.83 -16.28 0.51
CA LYS A 59 -3.84 -15.46 -0.71
C LYS A 59 -5.16 -14.71 -0.89
N VAL A 60 -6.29 -15.34 -0.60
CA VAL A 60 -7.62 -14.70 -0.71
C VAL A 60 -7.88 -13.76 0.45
N ALA A 61 -7.48 -14.10 1.68
CA ALA A 61 -7.56 -13.22 2.84
C ALA A 61 -6.73 -11.95 2.63
N ARG A 62 -5.50 -12.07 2.10
CA ARG A 62 -4.68 -10.93 1.66
C ARG A 62 -5.39 -10.10 0.58
N ALA A 63 -5.92 -10.74 -0.46
CA ALA A 63 -6.64 -10.03 -1.53
C ALA A 63 -7.87 -9.28 -1.02
N LEU A 64 -8.64 -9.85 -0.08
CA LEU A 64 -9.81 -9.21 0.51
C LEU A 64 -9.42 -8.06 1.46
N LYS A 65 -8.35 -8.22 2.25
CA LYS A 65 -7.79 -7.12 3.05
C LYS A 65 -7.38 -5.94 2.16
N THR A 66 -6.69 -6.22 1.05
CA THR A 66 -6.33 -5.21 0.04
C THR A 66 -7.58 -4.56 -0.58
N LEU A 67 -8.61 -5.35 -0.88
CA LEU A 67 -9.86 -4.84 -1.45
C LEU A 67 -10.61 -3.91 -0.50
N VAL A 68 -10.73 -4.28 0.78
CA VAL A 68 -11.39 -3.45 1.80
C VAL A 68 -10.61 -2.16 2.01
N SER A 69 -9.28 -2.25 2.12
CA SER A 69 -8.39 -1.08 2.21
C SER A 69 -8.54 -0.15 1.00
N ALA A 70 -8.45 -0.69 -0.22
CA ALA A 70 -8.61 0.09 -1.44
C ALA A 70 -10.01 0.73 -1.57
N ARG A 71 -11.07 0.00 -1.15
CA ARG A 71 -12.44 0.53 -1.10
C ARG A 71 -12.57 1.68 -0.10
N GLY A 72 -11.95 1.56 1.08
CA GLY A 72 -11.94 2.61 2.10
C GLY A 72 -11.14 3.85 1.69
N GLN A 73 -10.05 3.66 0.94
CA GLN A 73 -9.19 4.75 0.47
C GLN A 73 -9.75 5.51 -0.75
N LEU A 74 -10.60 4.89 -1.57
CA LEU A 74 -11.13 5.49 -2.80
C LEU A 74 -11.87 6.83 -2.60
N PRO A 75 -12.79 6.98 -1.62
CA PRO A 75 -13.45 8.26 -1.36
C PRO A 75 -12.48 9.37 -0.97
N ALA A 76 -11.50 9.07 -0.11
CA ALA A 76 -10.47 10.01 0.29
C ALA A 76 -9.58 10.41 -0.90
N ALA A 77 -9.16 9.43 -1.71
CA ALA A 77 -8.38 9.68 -2.93
C ALA A 77 -9.13 10.55 -3.95
N ARG A 78 -10.45 10.34 -4.12
CA ARG A 78 -11.29 11.20 -4.98
C ARG A 78 -11.36 12.64 -4.49
N ARG A 79 -11.56 12.85 -3.18
CA ARG A 79 -11.54 14.21 -2.59
C ARG A 79 -10.17 14.87 -2.75
N ALA A 80 -9.09 14.12 -2.50
CA ALA A 80 -7.73 14.61 -2.68
C ALA A 80 -7.44 15.00 -4.13
N LYS A 81 -7.92 14.23 -5.12
CA LYS A 81 -7.82 14.58 -6.54
C LYS A 81 -8.52 15.92 -6.84
N VAL A 82 -9.78 16.07 -6.44
CA VAL A 82 -10.53 17.31 -6.69
C VAL A 82 -9.86 18.51 -6.03
N ALA A 83 -9.36 18.35 -4.80
CA ALA A 83 -8.61 19.39 -4.11
C ALA A 83 -7.31 19.75 -4.86
N ALA A 84 -6.56 18.76 -5.33
CA ALA A 84 -5.32 18.94 -6.07
C ALA A 84 -5.55 19.58 -7.46
N GLU A 85 -6.63 19.23 -8.15
CA GLU A 85 -7.03 19.85 -9.42
C GLU A 85 -7.41 21.31 -9.20
N LYS A 86 -8.15 21.62 -8.13
CA LYS A 86 -8.49 23.00 -7.76
C LYS A 86 -7.23 23.82 -7.44
N SER A 87 -6.31 23.28 -6.63
CA SER A 87 -5.06 23.98 -6.33
C SER A 87 -4.17 24.17 -7.56
N ALA A 88 -4.14 23.19 -8.47
CA ALA A 88 -3.43 23.31 -9.74
C ALA A 88 -4.03 24.41 -10.64
N ALA A 89 -5.36 24.48 -10.75
CA ALA A 89 -6.03 25.54 -11.52
C ALA A 89 -5.75 26.94 -10.97
N LEU A 90 -5.80 27.10 -9.64
CA LEU A 90 -5.46 28.37 -8.98
C LEU A 90 -3.98 28.74 -9.21
N ALA A 91 -3.06 27.78 -9.08
CA ALA A 91 -1.64 28.03 -9.29
C ALA A 91 -1.30 28.38 -10.74
N VAL A 92 -1.98 27.76 -11.72
CA VAL A 92 -1.85 28.12 -13.14
C VAL A 92 -2.35 29.54 -13.40
N THR A 93 -3.47 29.93 -12.79
CA THR A 93 -4.00 31.30 -12.92
C THR A 93 -3.01 32.32 -12.34
N ALA A 94 -2.47 32.08 -11.15
CA ALA A 94 -1.46 32.92 -10.54
C ALA A 94 -0.15 33.01 -11.37
N ALA A 95 0.27 31.91 -12.01
CA ALA A 95 1.41 31.92 -12.91
C ALA A 95 1.15 32.75 -14.18
N GLN A 96 -0.08 32.69 -14.72
CA GLN A 96 -0.48 33.51 -15.87
C GLN A 96 -0.50 35.00 -15.52
N GLU A 97 -1.01 35.35 -14.35
CA GLU A 97 -1.00 36.72 -13.82
C GLU A 97 0.43 37.23 -13.63
N GLY A 98 1.32 36.41 -13.05
CA GLY A 98 2.74 36.73 -12.92
C GLY A 98 3.43 36.94 -14.28
N ALA A 99 3.17 36.07 -15.26
CA ALA A 99 3.71 36.21 -16.61
C ALA A 99 3.21 37.48 -17.31
N ASN A 100 1.93 37.83 -17.13
CA ASN A 100 1.35 39.06 -17.65
C ASN A 100 2.00 40.29 -17.01
N ALA A 101 2.23 40.27 -15.69
CA ALA A 101 2.92 41.37 -14.98
C ALA A 101 4.37 41.55 -15.47
N ALA A 102 5.13 40.46 -15.63
CA ALA A 102 6.48 40.50 -16.18
C ALA A 102 6.50 41.07 -17.62
N ARG A 103 5.55 40.66 -18.45
CA ARG A 103 5.39 41.19 -19.81
C ARG A 103 5.09 42.69 -19.80
N MET A 104 4.22 43.17 -18.91
CA MET A 104 3.92 44.60 -18.78
C MET A 104 5.13 45.41 -18.31
N ALA A 105 5.91 44.87 -17.36
CA ALA A 105 7.16 45.51 -16.93
C ALA A 105 8.18 45.61 -18.07
N ASN A 106 8.32 44.57 -18.88
CA ASN A 106 9.20 44.59 -20.05
C ASN A 106 8.75 45.60 -21.12
N ILE A 107 7.43 45.72 -21.36
CA ILE A 107 6.88 46.76 -22.25
C ILE A 107 7.27 48.15 -21.72
N ALA A 108 7.17 48.41 -20.42
CA ALA A 108 7.56 49.69 -19.83
C ALA A 108 9.07 49.99 -20.03
N VAL A 109 9.94 48.96 -19.93
CA VAL A 109 11.37 49.10 -20.23
C VAL A 109 11.60 49.50 -21.69
N ILE A 110 10.95 48.83 -22.63
CA ILE A 110 11.04 49.13 -24.07
C ILE A 110 10.53 50.55 -24.36
N THR A 111 9.38 50.93 -23.81
CA THR A 111 8.84 52.29 -23.94
C THR A 111 9.83 53.34 -23.43
N SER A 112 10.48 53.08 -22.29
CA SER A 112 11.52 53.97 -21.75
C SER A 112 12.76 54.05 -22.65
N GLN A 113 13.15 52.97 -23.33
CA GLN A 113 14.27 52.98 -24.29
C GLN A 113 13.94 53.85 -25.50
N VAL A 114 12.73 53.70 -26.05
CA VAL A 114 12.27 54.53 -27.17
C VAL A 114 12.27 56.00 -26.78
N GLN A 115 11.79 56.34 -25.59
CA GLN A 115 11.80 57.72 -25.08
C GLN A 115 13.21 58.29 -24.87
N GLN A 116 14.18 57.45 -24.49
CA GLN A 116 15.59 57.86 -24.41
C GLN A 116 16.19 58.07 -25.79
N ALA A 117 15.92 57.19 -26.75
CA ALA A 117 16.41 57.30 -28.11
C ALA A 117 15.91 58.61 -28.77
N GLN A 118 14.64 58.98 -28.54
CA GLN A 118 14.08 60.25 -29.01
C GLN A 118 14.81 61.47 -28.42
N VAL A 119 15.09 61.47 -27.11
CA VAL A 119 15.83 62.58 -26.47
C VAL A 119 17.28 62.63 -26.92
N ARG A 120 17.92 61.47 -27.15
CA ARG A 120 19.27 61.41 -27.73
C ARG A 120 19.31 62.00 -29.14
N ALA A 121 18.28 61.74 -29.96
CA ALA A 121 18.18 62.35 -31.28
C ALA A 121 18.04 63.88 -31.19
N GLN A 122 17.19 64.39 -30.29
CA GLN A 122 17.08 65.84 -30.03
C GLN A 122 18.38 66.46 -29.51
N LEU A 123 19.12 65.74 -28.66
CA LEU A 123 20.42 66.18 -28.16
C LEU A 123 21.45 66.28 -29.28
N ALA A 124 21.45 65.35 -30.23
CA ALA A 124 22.34 65.38 -31.40
C ALA A 124 22.06 66.62 -32.26
N GLU A 125 20.80 66.93 -32.52
CA GLU A 125 20.38 68.12 -33.28
C GLU A 125 20.82 69.44 -32.61
N VAL A 126 20.60 69.59 -31.29
CA VAL A 126 21.05 70.79 -30.55
C VAL A 126 22.58 70.86 -30.47
N SER A 127 23.25 69.72 -30.39
CA SER A 127 24.73 69.69 -30.35
C SER A 127 25.32 70.12 -31.69
N GLU A 128 24.73 69.72 -32.81
CA GLU A 128 25.15 70.14 -34.16
C GLU A 128 25.06 71.66 -34.34
N GLN A 129 23.97 72.29 -33.87
CA GLN A 129 23.83 73.75 -33.88
C GLN A 129 24.92 74.45 -33.05
N ILE A 130 25.30 73.88 -31.92
CA ILE A 130 26.38 74.43 -31.08
C ILE A 130 27.74 74.22 -31.75
N ASP A 131 27.97 73.06 -32.36
CA ASP A 131 29.23 72.76 -33.08
C ASP A 131 29.45 73.73 -34.25
N ASP A 132 28.38 74.13 -34.95
CA ASP A 132 28.43 75.15 -36.01
C ASP A 132 28.81 76.53 -35.46
N VAL A 133 28.21 76.95 -34.33
CA VAL A 133 28.57 78.19 -33.64
C VAL A 133 30.02 78.17 -33.16
N VAL A 134 30.46 77.07 -32.55
CA VAL A 134 31.85 76.91 -32.08
C VAL A 134 32.83 76.97 -33.25
N ARG A 135 32.49 76.35 -34.40
CA ARG A 135 33.31 76.42 -35.62
C ARG A 135 33.41 77.85 -36.16
N LEU A 136 32.31 78.59 -36.16
CA LEU A 136 32.29 80.00 -36.59
C LEU A 136 33.19 80.86 -35.69
N VAL A 137 33.04 80.72 -34.36
CA VAL A 137 33.86 81.44 -33.36
C VAL A 137 35.34 81.05 -33.47
N TYR A 138 35.65 79.79 -33.77
CA TYR A 138 37.03 79.35 -33.99
C TYR A 138 37.65 79.94 -35.27
N GLN A 139 36.87 80.07 -36.35
CA GLN A 139 37.33 80.62 -37.64
C GLN A 139 37.49 82.14 -37.60
N GLN A 140 36.58 82.87 -36.93
CA GLN A 140 36.58 84.33 -36.87
C GLN A 140 37.32 84.88 -35.64
N GLY A 141 37.67 84.02 -34.67
CA GLY A 141 38.31 84.40 -33.42
C GLY A 141 37.31 84.89 -32.35
N PRO A 142 37.69 84.86 -31.06
CA PRO A 142 36.80 85.17 -29.94
C PRO A 142 36.33 86.64 -29.87
N LEU A 143 36.91 87.52 -30.68
CA LEU A 143 36.55 88.95 -30.75
C LEU A 143 35.78 89.31 -32.03
N GLY A 144 35.44 88.35 -32.89
CA GLY A 144 34.77 88.61 -34.17
C GLY A 144 33.44 89.35 -34.03
N GLU A 145 32.68 89.12 -32.96
CA GLU A 145 31.44 89.87 -32.68
C GLU A 145 31.71 91.35 -32.34
N ILE A 146 32.83 91.65 -31.67
CA ILE A 146 33.25 93.02 -31.37
C ILE A 146 33.78 93.68 -32.65
N GLU A 147 34.51 92.95 -33.49
CA GLU A 147 35.03 93.42 -34.77
C GLU A 147 33.91 93.83 -35.74
N VAL A 148 32.82 93.04 -35.82
CA VAL A 148 31.64 93.38 -36.64
C VAL A 148 31.01 94.72 -36.23
N VAL A 149 30.92 94.98 -34.93
CA VAL A 149 30.35 96.23 -34.39
C VAL A 149 31.31 97.41 -34.57
N LEU A 150 32.63 97.18 -34.47
CA LEU A 150 33.66 98.21 -34.65
C LEU A 150 33.89 98.61 -36.12
N ASP A 151 33.49 97.78 -37.08
CA ASP A 151 33.55 98.04 -38.53
C ASP A 151 32.35 98.88 -39.05
N ALA A 152 31.57 99.48 -38.16
CA ALA A 152 30.44 100.34 -38.55
C ALA A 152 30.91 101.66 -39.17
N HIS A 153 30.27 102.07 -40.27
CA HIS A 153 30.66 103.28 -41.03
C HIS A 153 29.91 104.55 -40.60
N ASP A 154 28.78 104.41 -39.92
CA ASP A 154 27.96 105.50 -39.39
C ASP A 154 27.20 105.09 -38.11
N PRO A 155 26.63 106.05 -37.32
CA PRO A 155 25.93 105.74 -36.08
C PRO A 155 24.68 104.85 -36.22
N GLY A 156 24.01 104.88 -37.38
CA GLY A 156 22.86 104.03 -37.66
C GLY A 156 23.27 102.58 -37.95
N ASP A 157 24.33 102.38 -38.74
CA ASP A 157 24.96 101.07 -38.99
C ASP A 157 25.45 100.43 -37.69
N PHE A 158 26.11 101.22 -36.82
CA PHE A 158 26.56 100.76 -35.51
C PHE A 158 25.39 100.21 -34.65
N ALA A 159 24.27 100.93 -34.59
CA ALA A 159 23.10 100.50 -33.82
C ALA A 159 22.48 99.20 -34.36
N LEU A 160 22.42 99.04 -35.68
CA LEU A 160 21.90 97.83 -36.32
C LEU A 160 22.80 96.61 -36.08
N ARG A 161 24.12 96.78 -36.21
CA ARG A 161 25.10 95.72 -35.93
C ARG A 161 25.12 95.33 -34.47
N LEU A 162 25.04 96.30 -33.55
CA LEU A 162 24.93 96.04 -32.11
C LEU A 162 23.65 95.26 -31.76
N ALA A 163 22.50 95.65 -32.33
CA ALA A 163 21.25 94.91 -32.15
C ALA A 163 21.33 93.47 -32.71
N SER A 164 22.06 93.27 -33.80
CA SER A 164 22.27 91.94 -34.41
C SER A 164 23.15 91.04 -33.53
N VAL A 165 24.25 91.59 -32.99
CA VAL A 165 25.11 90.87 -32.04
C VAL A 165 24.35 90.53 -30.74
N ASP A 166 23.55 91.45 -30.19
CA ASP A 166 22.72 91.18 -29.01
C ASP A 166 21.68 90.07 -29.30
N ALA A 167 21.02 90.09 -30.47
CA ALA A 167 20.10 89.04 -30.87
C ALA A 167 20.78 87.66 -30.99
N ILE A 168 21.99 87.61 -31.57
CA ILE A 168 22.81 86.40 -31.67
C ILE A 168 23.21 85.91 -30.27
N SER A 169 23.70 86.79 -29.41
CA SER A 169 24.11 86.44 -28.04
C SER A 169 22.93 85.88 -27.22
N ARG A 170 21.74 86.49 -27.30
CA ARG A 170 20.52 85.95 -26.67
C ARG A 170 20.11 84.60 -27.26
N SER A 171 20.24 84.42 -28.58
CA SER A 171 19.97 83.14 -29.25
C SER A 171 20.91 82.06 -28.75
N GLN A 172 22.23 82.32 -28.71
CA GLN A 172 23.24 81.41 -28.19
C GLN A 172 22.98 81.03 -26.72
N ALA A 173 22.68 82.02 -25.86
CA ALA A 173 22.33 81.78 -24.46
C ALA A 173 21.07 80.90 -24.33
N THR A 174 20.10 81.05 -25.24
CA THR A 174 18.88 80.22 -25.28
C THR A 174 19.22 78.78 -25.68
N THR A 175 20.01 78.57 -26.74
CA THR A 175 20.46 77.24 -27.18
C THR A 175 21.29 76.54 -26.11
N GLN A 176 22.17 77.25 -25.40
CA GLN A 176 22.96 76.69 -24.31
C GLN A 176 22.09 76.26 -23.12
N ASN A 177 21.08 77.06 -22.76
CA ASN A 177 20.09 76.67 -21.76
C ASN A 177 19.24 75.47 -22.20
N GLN A 178 18.89 75.37 -23.48
CA GLN A 178 18.21 74.20 -24.04
C GLN A 178 19.09 72.95 -23.96
N LEU A 179 20.39 73.04 -24.29
CA LEU A 179 21.32 71.93 -24.18
C LEU A 179 21.39 71.39 -22.74
N ILE A 180 21.51 72.28 -21.75
CA ILE A 180 21.54 71.90 -20.33
C ILE A 180 20.26 71.15 -19.94
N LYS A 181 19.09 71.65 -20.38
CA LYS A 181 17.79 71.00 -20.12
C LYS A 181 17.69 69.62 -20.77
N VAL A 182 18.04 69.49 -22.05
CA VAL A 182 17.98 68.19 -22.77
C VAL A 182 18.97 67.19 -22.17
N ARG A 183 20.17 67.62 -21.78
CA ARG A 183 21.13 66.76 -21.05
C ARG A 183 20.59 66.31 -19.70
N ALA A 184 20.00 67.23 -18.92
CA ALA A 184 19.37 66.88 -17.64
C ALA A 184 18.23 65.87 -17.83
N ASP A 185 17.36 66.08 -18.82
CA ASP A 185 16.27 65.16 -19.15
C ASP A 185 16.78 63.78 -19.58
N LEU A 186 17.87 63.73 -20.35
CA LEU A 186 18.49 62.47 -20.75
C LEU A 186 19.02 61.68 -19.55
N VAL A 187 19.69 62.34 -18.62
CA VAL A 187 20.19 61.71 -17.38
C VAL A 187 19.02 61.20 -16.53
N MET A 188 17.97 62.01 -16.36
CA MET A 188 16.77 61.61 -15.60
C MET A 188 16.04 60.42 -16.22
N LYS A 189 15.86 60.42 -17.54
CA LYS A 189 15.32 59.25 -18.27
C LYS A 189 16.27 58.05 -18.17
N GLY A 190 17.58 58.29 -18.13
CA GLY A 190 18.65 57.32 -17.82
C GLY A 190 18.37 56.53 -16.56
N VAL A 191 18.29 57.23 -15.44
CA VAL A 191 18.02 56.67 -14.11
C VAL A 191 16.66 55.96 -14.07
N LYS A 192 15.62 56.56 -14.67
CA LYS A 192 14.29 55.94 -14.74
C LYS A 192 14.30 54.61 -15.50
N HIS A 193 15.06 54.52 -16.59
CA HIS A 193 15.16 53.30 -17.38
C HIS A 193 15.85 52.17 -16.61
N GLU A 194 16.95 52.47 -15.92
CA GLU A 194 17.63 51.48 -15.08
C GLU A 194 16.73 51.01 -13.93
N ALA A 195 15.98 51.91 -13.30
CA ALA A 195 14.98 51.54 -12.29
C ALA A 195 13.86 50.63 -12.86
N LEU A 196 13.41 50.88 -14.10
CA LEU A 196 12.42 50.04 -14.78
C LEU A 196 13.00 48.66 -15.15
N LYS A 197 14.26 48.59 -15.58
CA LYS A 197 14.96 47.31 -15.83
C LYS A 197 15.01 46.46 -14.56
N ALA A 198 15.39 47.05 -13.44
CA ALA A 198 15.42 46.35 -12.15
C ALA A 198 14.04 45.78 -11.79
N LYS A 199 12.98 46.58 -11.94
CA LYS A 199 11.59 46.12 -11.72
C LYS A 199 11.15 45.02 -12.68
N ALA A 200 11.60 45.06 -13.94
CA ALA A 200 11.28 44.03 -14.91
C ALA A 200 11.96 42.70 -14.58
N GLU A 201 13.22 42.71 -14.12
CA GLU A 201 13.89 41.49 -13.68
C GLU A 201 13.26 40.94 -12.40
N GLU A 202 12.88 41.80 -11.44
CA GLU A 202 12.13 41.37 -10.24
C GLU A 202 10.80 40.71 -10.62
N ALA A 203 10.03 41.32 -11.52
CA ALA A 203 8.76 40.76 -12.00
C ALA A 203 8.95 39.42 -12.72
N LYS A 204 10.03 39.26 -13.48
CA LYS A 204 10.40 38.00 -14.14
C LYS A 204 10.75 36.91 -13.14
N VAL A 205 11.58 37.20 -12.14
CA VAL A 205 11.90 36.25 -11.06
C VAL A 205 10.63 35.83 -10.30
N ALA A 206 9.74 36.77 -10.02
CA ALA A 206 8.45 36.47 -9.40
C ALA A 206 7.57 35.58 -10.29
N ALA A 207 7.53 35.83 -11.61
CA ALA A 207 6.79 35.00 -12.57
C ALA A 207 7.36 33.57 -12.65
N ASP A 208 8.69 33.41 -12.70
CA ASP A 208 9.35 32.11 -12.71
C ASP A 208 9.06 31.32 -11.43
N ALA A 209 9.06 31.99 -10.27
CA ALA A 209 8.68 31.38 -9.01
C ALA A 209 7.22 30.88 -9.01
N GLN A 210 6.29 31.65 -9.60
CA GLN A 210 4.89 31.22 -9.74
C GLN A 210 4.74 30.04 -10.73
N LEU A 211 5.52 30.04 -11.81
CA LEU A 211 5.53 28.94 -12.77
C LEU A 211 5.99 27.63 -12.13
N VAL A 212 7.02 27.67 -11.28
CA VAL A 212 7.47 26.49 -10.51
C VAL A 212 6.35 25.98 -9.60
N LYS A 213 5.67 26.86 -8.86
CA LYS A 213 4.52 26.49 -8.02
C LYS A 213 3.39 25.86 -8.82
N ALA A 214 3.06 26.40 -10.00
CA ALA A 214 2.05 25.86 -10.89
C ALA A 214 2.41 24.45 -11.39
N ARG A 215 3.68 24.23 -11.80
CA ARG A 215 4.18 22.91 -12.21
C ARG A 215 4.11 21.89 -11.08
N GLN A 216 4.49 22.28 -9.86
CA GLN A 216 4.39 21.42 -8.68
C GLN A 216 2.94 21.03 -8.38
N ALA A 217 2.01 22.00 -8.40
CA ALA A 217 0.60 21.73 -8.17
C ALA A 217 -0.02 20.83 -9.25
N GLN A 218 0.34 21.03 -10.53
CA GLN A 218 -0.08 20.12 -11.61
C GLN A 218 0.49 18.70 -11.45
N ALA A 219 1.75 18.57 -11.01
CA ALA A 219 2.36 17.27 -10.74
C ALA A 219 1.62 16.54 -9.60
N GLN A 220 1.24 17.26 -8.54
CA GLN A 220 0.42 16.71 -7.45
C GLN A 220 -0.96 16.25 -7.93
N ALA A 221 -1.63 17.02 -8.80
CA ALA A 221 -2.91 16.62 -9.38
C ALA A 221 -2.78 15.33 -10.22
N ARG A 222 -1.72 15.21 -11.02
CA ARG A 222 -1.41 13.98 -11.80
C ARG A 222 -1.13 12.79 -10.89
N ALA A 223 -0.37 12.99 -9.81
CA ALA A 223 -0.09 11.95 -8.82
C ALA A 223 -1.38 11.47 -8.11
N ALA A 224 -2.28 12.38 -7.74
CA ALA A 224 -3.57 12.05 -7.15
C ALA A 224 -4.46 11.23 -8.12
N GLN A 225 -4.47 11.59 -9.41
CA GLN A 225 -5.16 10.83 -10.45
C GLN A 225 -4.55 9.42 -10.61
N ALA A 226 -3.22 9.31 -10.65
CA ALA A 226 -2.52 8.01 -10.75
C ALA A 226 -2.84 7.10 -9.55
N ARG A 227 -2.93 7.66 -8.34
CA ARG A 227 -3.31 6.92 -7.14
C ARG A 227 -4.71 6.31 -7.25
N ILE A 228 -5.69 7.03 -7.82
CA ILE A 228 -7.03 6.49 -8.05
C ILE A 228 -6.98 5.32 -9.04
N VAL A 229 -6.24 5.46 -10.14
CA VAL A 229 -6.09 4.40 -11.14
C VAL A 229 -5.47 3.14 -10.51
N GLN A 230 -4.43 3.32 -9.70
CA GLN A 230 -3.80 2.22 -8.96
C GLN A 230 -4.81 1.51 -8.03
N LEU A 231 -5.55 2.26 -7.20
CA LEU A 231 -6.53 1.69 -6.27
C LEU A 231 -7.66 0.94 -7.00
N VAL A 232 -8.11 1.44 -8.16
CA VAL A 232 -9.11 0.76 -8.99
C VAL A 232 -8.54 -0.53 -9.58
N ALA A 233 -7.29 -0.53 -10.05
CA ALA A 233 -6.62 -1.71 -10.57
C ALA A 233 -6.43 -2.78 -9.49
N GLU A 234 -5.93 -2.40 -8.31
CA GLU A 234 -5.76 -3.28 -7.14
C GLU A 234 -7.09 -3.90 -6.71
N ARG A 235 -8.16 -3.11 -6.66
CA ARG A 235 -9.52 -3.59 -6.37
C ARG A 235 -9.98 -4.61 -7.42
N LYS A 236 -9.79 -4.34 -8.71
CA LYS A 236 -10.20 -5.24 -9.80
C LYS A 236 -9.44 -6.57 -9.73
N ALA A 237 -8.13 -6.53 -9.53
CA ALA A 237 -7.29 -7.73 -9.39
C ALA A 237 -7.72 -8.58 -8.18
N SER A 238 -7.95 -7.93 -7.04
CA SER A 238 -8.38 -8.60 -5.81
C SER A 238 -9.76 -9.27 -5.95
N LEU A 239 -10.69 -8.64 -6.67
CA LEU A 239 -12.01 -9.22 -6.96
C LEU A 239 -11.92 -10.49 -7.80
N VAL A 240 -11.04 -10.52 -8.80
CA VAL A 240 -10.86 -11.69 -9.66
C VAL A 240 -10.35 -12.88 -8.84
N ILE A 241 -9.39 -12.65 -7.96
CA ILE A 241 -8.84 -13.68 -7.05
C ILE A 241 -9.93 -14.20 -6.11
N ALA A 242 -10.67 -13.30 -5.46
CA ALA A 242 -11.74 -13.68 -4.53
C ALA A 242 -12.85 -14.48 -5.22
N LYS A 243 -13.26 -14.09 -6.43
CA LYS A 243 -14.30 -14.80 -7.20
C LYS A 243 -13.87 -16.20 -7.63
N LYS A 244 -12.65 -16.35 -8.16
CA LYS A 244 -12.13 -17.67 -8.61
C LYS A 244 -12.08 -18.69 -7.46
N ASN A 245 -11.72 -18.25 -6.26
CA ASN A 245 -11.52 -19.16 -5.13
C ASN A 245 -12.79 -19.44 -4.30
N LYS A 246 -13.87 -18.65 -4.47
CA LYS A 246 -15.14 -18.84 -3.73
C LYS A 246 -15.74 -20.26 -3.90
N ALA A 247 -15.79 -20.77 -5.12
CA ALA A 247 -16.38 -22.08 -5.41
C ALA A 247 -15.56 -23.25 -4.86
N VAL A 248 -14.22 -23.14 -4.92
CA VAL A 248 -13.29 -24.14 -4.38
C VAL A 248 -13.42 -24.22 -2.86
N ILE A 249 -13.50 -23.07 -2.20
CA ILE A 249 -13.64 -22.98 -0.73
C ILE A 249 -15.00 -23.53 -0.28
N ALA A 250 -16.10 -23.19 -0.96
CA ALA A 250 -17.42 -23.71 -0.62
C ALA A 250 -17.51 -25.25 -0.69
N LYS A 251 -16.97 -25.86 -1.76
CA LYS A 251 -16.98 -27.33 -1.92
C LYS A 251 -16.12 -28.03 -0.86
N ARG A 252 -15.00 -27.42 -0.45
CA ARG A 252 -14.10 -27.99 0.56
C ARG A 252 -14.62 -27.79 1.99
N PHE A 253 -15.30 -26.68 2.28
CA PHE A 253 -16.01 -26.47 3.56
C PHE A 253 -17.03 -27.58 3.81
N GLN A 254 -17.83 -27.95 2.79
CA GLN A 254 -18.79 -29.06 2.92
C GLN A 254 -18.11 -30.40 3.22
N ARG A 255 -16.93 -30.68 2.63
CA ARG A 255 -16.15 -31.89 2.94
C ARG A 255 -15.63 -31.90 4.37
N LEU A 256 -15.18 -30.75 4.88
CA LEU A 256 -14.67 -30.64 6.24
C LEU A 256 -15.79 -30.75 7.27
N LYS A 257 -16.96 -30.15 7.01
CA LYS A 257 -18.16 -30.31 7.83
C LYS A 257 -18.58 -31.79 7.92
N ALA A 258 -18.52 -32.52 6.80
CA ALA A 258 -18.76 -33.96 6.78
C ALA A 258 -17.73 -34.75 7.60
N LYS A 259 -16.44 -34.38 7.54
CA LYS A 259 -15.37 -35.01 8.33
C LYS A 259 -15.54 -34.76 9.83
N GLN A 260 -15.89 -33.53 10.24
CA GLN A 260 -16.22 -33.22 11.64
C GLN A 260 -17.42 -34.04 12.14
N ALA A 261 -18.48 -34.16 11.32
CA ALA A 261 -19.63 -34.98 11.68
C ALA A 261 -19.28 -36.48 11.82
N LEU A 262 -18.34 -36.99 11.01
CA LEU A 262 -17.85 -38.36 11.14
C LEU A 262 -17.04 -38.55 12.43
N MET A 263 -16.12 -37.62 12.74
CA MET A 263 -15.34 -37.64 13.99
C MET A 263 -16.25 -37.57 15.22
N ALA A 264 -17.29 -36.72 15.20
CA ALA A 264 -18.28 -36.64 16.26
C ALA A 264 -19.03 -37.97 16.49
N LYS A 265 -19.35 -38.69 15.41
CA LYS A 265 -19.98 -40.02 15.50
C LYS A 265 -19.04 -41.07 16.08
N GLN A 266 -17.76 -41.05 15.67
CA GLN A 266 -16.72 -41.93 16.23
C GLN A 266 -16.51 -41.66 17.72
N ALA A 267 -16.45 -40.38 18.11
CA ALA A 267 -16.35 -39.96 19.49
C ALA A 267 -17.52 -40.47 20.35
N ALA A 268 -18.76 -40.29 19.86
CA ALA A 268 -19.95 -40.78 20.54
C ALA A 268 -19.98 -42.31 20.68
N ALA A 269 -19.47 -43.05 19.67
CA ALA A 269 -19.38 -44.50 19.73
C ALA A 269 -18.34 -44.96 20.77
N ALA A 270 -17.18 -44.28 20.84
CA ALA A 270 -16.16 -44.56 21.85
C ALA A 270 -16.65 -44.25 23.27
N ALA A 271 -17.36 -43.12 23.44
CA ALA A 271 -18.02 -42.75 24.70
C ALA A 271 -18.98 -43.84 25.20
N ARG A 272 -19.81 -44.38 24.31
CA ARG A 272 -20.75 -45.47 24.64
C ARG A 272 -20.03 -46.75 25.05
N ARG A 273 -18.94 -47.10 24.39
CA ARG A 273 -18.13 -48.29 24.73
C ARG A 273 -17.50 -48.16 26.10
N GLU A 274 -16.93 -47.00 26.40
CA GLU A 274 -16.29 -46.76 27.70
C GLU A 274 -17.32 -46.64 28.83
N ALA A 275 -18.44 -45.95 28.61
CA ALA A 275 -19.53 -45.90 29.60
C ALA A 275 -20.07 -47.30 29.91
N ALA A 276 -20.21 -48.17 28.91
CA ALA A 276 -20.60 -49.57 29.12
C ALA A 276 -19.54 -50.36 29.90
N ARG A 277 -18.24 -50.12 29.65
CA ARG A 277 -17.14 -50.75 30.37
C ARG A 277 -17.12 -50.33 31.85
N LEU A 278 -17.23 -49.03 32.14
CA LEU A 278 -17.23 -48.51 33.51
C LEU A 278 -18.47 -48.96 34.30
N ALA A 279 -19.64 -48.97 33.65
CA ALA A 279 -20.86 -49.53 34.24
C ALA A 279 -20.71 -51.03 34.60
N ALA A 280 -20.04 -51.81 33.75
CA ALA A 280 -19.73 -53.23 34.03
C ALA A 280 -18.73 -53.41 35.18
N GLN A 281 -17.92 -52.40 35.49
CA GLN A 281 -16.96 -52.39 36.60
C GLN A 281 -17.54 -51.81 37.90
N GLY A 282 -18.84 -51.46 37.92
CA GLY A 282 -19.52 -50.90 39.08
C GLY A 282 -19.22 -49.42 39.35
N ASP A 283 -18.46 -48.74 38.48
CA ASP A 283 -18.19 -47.31 38.57
C ASP A 283 -19.16 -46.54 37.67
N ASN A 284 -20.24 -46.05 38.26
CA ASN A 284 -21.26 -45.26 37.57
C ASN A 284 -21.26 -43.80 38.03
N SER A 285 -20.16 -43.35 38.64
CA SER A 285 -20.03 -42.02 39.21
C SER A 285 -20.24 -40.97 38.10
N PRO A 286 -21.23 -40.06 38.20
CA PRO A 286 -21.35 -38.97 37.26
C PRO A 286 -20.04 -38.18 37.26
N THR A 287 -19.56 -37.82 36.07
CA THR A 287 -18.52 -36.79 35.97
C THR A 287 -19.12 -35.51 36.55
N GLY A 288 -18.68 -35.16 37.76
CA GLY A 288 -19.15 -34.00 38.53
C GLY A 288 -18.72 -32.69 37.89
N GLU A 289 -18.09 -31.80 38.66
CA GLU A 289 -17.41 -30.63 38.10
C GLU A 289 -16.15 -31.07 37.35
N LEU A 290 -15.88 -30.44 36.20
CA LEU A 290 -14.65 -30.70 35.45
C LEU A 290 -13.51 -29.86 36.04
N ARG A 291 -12.29 -30.36 35.93
CA ARG A 291 -11.08 -29.57 36.16
C ARG A 291 -10.81 -28.71 34.94
N TRP A 292 -10.39 -27.47 35.18
CA TRP A 292 -9.98 -26.57 34.11
C TRP A 292 -8.72 -27.12 33.42
N PRO A 293 -8.68 -27.23 32.08
CA PRO A 293 -7.66 -28.01 31.39
C PRO A 293 -6.32 -27.28 31.18
N ILE A 294 -6.25 -25.97 31.44
CA ILE A 294 -5.00 -25.17 31.37
C ILE A 294 -4.88 -24.27 32.59
N ASP A 295 -3.87 -24.49 33.41
CA ASP A 295 -3.61 -23.64 34.58
C ASP A 295 -3.36 -22.17 34.16
N GLY A 296 -4.13 -21.25 34.75
CA GLY A 296 -4.05 -19.81 34.47
C GLY A 296 -4.53 -19.37 33.08
N GLY A 297 -5.03 -20.29 32.24
CA GLY A 297 -5.55 -19.98 30.91
C GLY A 297 -6.98 -19.43 30.97
N GLY A 298 -7.19 -18.17 30.58
CA GLY A 298 -8.54 -17.61 30.45
C GLY A 298 -9.24 -17.99 29.14
N VAL A 299 -10.57 -17.91 29.12
CA VAL A 299 -11.35 -18.06 27.88
C VAL A 299 -10.94 -16.97 26.88
N SER A 300 -10.54 -17.38 25.68
CA SER A 300 -10.26 -16.47 24.56
C SER A 300 -11.42 -16.36 23.60
N ALA A 301 -12.26 -17.38 23.47
CA ALA A 301 -13.47 -17.30 22.66
C ALA A 301 -14.53 -18.34 23.04
N ASP A 302 -15.80 -17.91 23.06
CA ASP A 302 -16.96 -18.73 23.45
C ASP A 302 -17.49 -19.61 22.31
N VAL A 303 -18.38 -20.54 22.68
CA VAL A 303 -19.17 -21.38 21.76
C VAL A 303 -20.20 -20.58 20.95
N GLY A 304 -20.66 -21.12 19.82
CA GLY A 304 -21.81 -20.60 19.08
C GLY A 304 -21.57 -20.31 17.60
N PRO A 305 -22.57 -19.73 16.89
CA PRO A 305 -22.46 -19.44 15.47
C PRO A 305 -21.41 -18.35 15.20
N ARG A 306 -20.56 -18.60 14.22
CA ARG A 306 -19.52 -17.69 13.74
C ARG A 306 -19.69 -17.48 12.25
N VAL A 307 -19.78 -16.23 11.82
CA VAL A 307 -19.68 -15.90 10.39
C VAL A 307 -18.21 -15.75 10.06
N HIS A 308 -17.70 -16.53 9.10
CA HIS A 308 -16.30 -16.41 8.71
C HIS A 308 -16.04 -15.00 8.15
N PRO A 309 -15.17 -14.19 8.78
CA PRO A 309 -15.05 -12.75 8.48
C PRO A 309 -14.62 -12.45 7.05
N VAL A 310 -13.99 -13.44 6.38
CA VAL A 310 -13.49 -13.34 5.00
C VAL A 310 -14.48 -13.87 3.97
N TYR A 311 -15.33 -14.84 4.31
CA TYR A 311 -16.10 -15.61 3.32
C TYR A 311 -17.61 -15.57 3.55
N GLY A 312 -18.06 -15.08 4.71
CA GLY A 312 -19.47 -14.90 5.02
C GLY A 312 -20.27 -16.20 5.09
N TYR A 313 -19.61 -17.36 5.23
CA TYR A 313 -20.31 -18.61 5.50
C TYR A 313 -20.49 -18.80 7.00
N ASP A 314 -21.61 -19.42 7.35
CA ASP A 314 -21.91 -19.80 8.73
C ASP A 314 -21.02 -20.99 9.12
N SER A 315 -20.21 -20.76 10.15
CA SER A 315 -19.40 -21.74 10.85
C SER A 315 -19.95 -21.89 12.26
N CYS A 316 -19.75 -23.05 12.87
CA CYS A 316 -20.14 -23.30 14.25
C CYS A 316 -18.88 -23.43 15.10
N HIS A 317 -18.83 -22.75 16.23
CA HIS A 317 -17.82 -22.99 17.24
C HIS A 317 -18.36 -23.94 18.31
N THR A 318 -17.93 -25.19 18.23
CA THR A 318 -18.48 -26.31 19.02
C THR A 318 -17.82 -26.48 20.39
N GLY A 319 -16.80 -25.69 20.72
CA GLY A 319 -16.06 -25.72 21.97
C GLY A 319 -15.70 -24.32 22.46
N THR A 320 -14.98 -24.25 23.57
CA THR A 320 -14.44 -23.01 24.12
C THR A 320 -12.95 -22.95 23.82
N ASP A 321 -12.49 -21.82 23.29
CA ASP A 321 -11.06 -21.60 23.07
C ASP A 321 -10.45 -21.05 24.37
N ILE A 322 -9.41 -21.71 24.85
CA ILE A 322 -8.70 -21.37 26.09
C ILE A 322 -7.31 -20.89 25.73
N ARG A 323 -6.95 -19.71 26.25
CA ARG A 323 -5.66 -19.07 25.97
C ARG A 323 -4.52 -19.90 26.56
N GLY A 324 -3.54 -20.22 25.72
CA GLY A 324 -2.27 -20.84 26.12
C GLY A 324 -1.18 -20.50 25.11
N ILE A 325 0.07 -20.48 25.55
CA ILE A 325 1.23 -20.38 24.64
C ILE A 325 1.65 -21.79 24.21
N THR A 326 2.29 -21.92 23.04
CA THR A 326 2.80 -23.22 22.58
C THR A 326 3.67 -23.87 23.66
N GLY A 327 3.43 -25.16 23.94
CA GLY A 327 4.11 -25.91 24.99
C GLY A 327 3.44 -25.86 26.37
N THR A 328 2.40 -25.04 26.58
CA THR A 328 1.65 -25.02 27.85
C THR A 328 1.05 -26.41 28.12
N PRO A 329 1.25 -27.04 29.30
CA PRO A 329 0.67 -28.33 29.60
C PRO A 329 -0.86 -28.32 29.53
N ILE A 330 -1.43 -29.37 28.94
CA ILE A 330 -2.88 -29.61 28.89
C ILE A 330 -3.20 -30.74 29.86
N HIS A 331 -4.17 -30.51 30.73
CA HIS A 331 -4.61 -31.45 31.75
C HIS A 331 -5.94 -32.10 31.40
N ALA A 332 -6.10 -33.39 31.71
CA ALA A 332 -7.37 -34.08 31.60
C ALA A 332 -8.40 -33.46 32.56
N ALA A 333 -9.52 -33.00 32.03
CA ALA A 333 -10.58 -32.34 32.79
C ALA A 333 -11.30 -33.30 33.76
N ALA A 334 -11.28 -34.60 33.49
CA ALA A 334 -11.79 -35.64 34.35
C ALA A 334 -11.06 -36.96 34.10
N ALA A 335 -11.15 -37.90 35.06
CA ALA A 335 -10.65 -39.25 34.87
C ALA A 335 -11.43 -39.95 33.75
N GLY A 336 -10.75 -40.76 32.94
CA GLY A 336 -11.36 -41.41 31.79
C GLY A 336 -10.36 -42.23 30.98
N THR A 337 -10.79 -42.67 29.80
CA THR A 337 -9.95 -43.43 28.86
C THR A 337 -9.79 -42.63 27.57
N VAL A 338 -8.55 -42.54 27.09
CA VAL A 338 -8.23 -41.91 25.80
C VAL A 338 -8.88 -42.73 24.70
N ALA A 339 -9.94 -42.17 24.11
CA ALA A 339 -10.77 -42.84 23.12
C ALA A 339 -10.16 -42.75 21.72
N GLN A 340 -9.50 -41.65 21.41
CA GLN A 340 -8.92 -41.40 20.10
C GLN A 340 -7.85 -40.32 20.16
N ILE A 341 -6.81 -40.46 19.34
CA ILE A 341 -5.83 -39.41 19.02
C ILE A 341 -5.95 -39.15 17.52
N SER A 342 -6.41 -37.96 17.14
CA SER A 342 -6.58 -37.59 15.74
C SER A 342 -5.46 -36.67 15.27
N THR A 343 -4.97 -36.91 14.05
CA THR A 343 -3.99 -36.04 13.39
C THR A 343 -4.58 -35.39 12.14
N GLY A 344 -4.47 -34.07 12.05
CA GLY A 344 -4.80 -33.27 10.88
C GLY A 344 -6.28 -32.89 10.73
N GLY A 345 -6.61 -32.20 9.63
CA GLY A 345 -7.90 -31.54 9.47
C GLY A 345 -8.00 -30.25 10.29
N PRO A 346 -9.22 -29.71 10.51
CA PRO A 346 -9.39 -28.40 11.13
C PRO A 346 -8.94 -28.37 12.59
N TYR A 347 -9.02 -29.49 13.31
CA TYR A 347 -8.64 -29.60 14.73
C TYR A 347 -7.16 -29.91 14.99
N GLY A 348 -6.38 -30.17 13.94
CA GLY A 348 -4.95 -30.48 14.08
C GLY A 348 -4.70 -31.79 14.83
N LEU A 349 -3.71 -31.77 15.73
CA LEU A 349 -3.47 -32.85 16.68
C LEU A 349 -4.46 -32.71 17.84
N ALA A 350 -5.24 -33.75 18.11
CA ALA A 350 -6.26 -33.70 19.14
C ALA A 350 -6.42 -35.02 19.90
N THR A 351 -6.78 -34.92 21.17
CA THR A 351 -7.03 -36.03 22.09
C THR A 351 -8.51 -36.02 22.45
N LEU A 352 -9.16 -37.16 22.34
CA LEU A 352 -10.51 -37.39 22.81
C LEU A 352 -10.46 -38.32 24.02
N ILE A 353 -11.10 -37.92 25.11
CA ILE A 353 -11.18 -38.72 26.33
C ILE A 353 -12.65 -39.03 26.60
N ALA A 354 -12.95 -40.32 26.77
CA ALA A 354 -14.24 -40.81 27.18
C ALA A 354 -14.29 -40.96 28.71
N HIS A 355 -15.36 -40.49 29.31
CA HIS A 355 -15.58 -40.52 30.76
C HIS A 355 -16.86 -41.29 31.11
N ALA A 356 -17.08 -41.48 32.41
CA ALA A 356 -18.34 -42.00 32.93
C ALA A 356 -19.54 -41.12 32.53
N GLY A 357 -20.74 -41.72 32.51
CA GLY A 357 -21.98 -41.02 32.20
C GLY A 357 -22.16 -40.63 30.73
N GLY A 358 -21.33 -41.16 29.82
CA GLY A 358 -21.41 -40.87 28.37
C GLY A 358 -20.88 -39.49 27.98
N LEU A 359 -20.12 -38.85 28.87
CA LEU A 359 -19.41 -37.60 28.64
C LEU A 359 -18.11 -37.87 27.86
N THR A 360 -17.79 -37.00 26.90
CA THR A 360 -16.45 -36.94 26.31
C THR A 360 -15.90 -35.53 26.35
N THR A 361 -14.60 -35.43 26.59
CA THR A 361 -13.86 -34.17 26.42
C THR A 361 -12.92 -34.28 25.22
N PHE A 362 -12.84 -33.20 24.44
CA PHE A 362 -12.01 -33.12 23.24
C PHE A 362 -11.04 -31.95 23.35
N TYR A 363 -9.76 -32.22 23.14
CA TYR A 363 -8.65 -31.28 23.30
C TYR A 363 -7.95 -31.14 21.95
N ALA A 364 -8.14 -30.03 21.25
CA ALA A 364 -7.61 -29.82 19.89
C ALA A 364 -6.48 -28.78 19.84
N HIS A 365 -5.82 -28.72 18.68
CA HIS A 365 -4.70 -27.81 18.36
C HIS A 365 -3.44 -28.07 19.20
N GLN A 366 -3.19 -29.31 19.60
CA GLN A 366 -2.03 -29.65 20.44
C GLN A 366 -0.71 -29.57 19.64
N SER A 367 0.39 -29.22 20.30
CA SER A 367 1.74 -29.34 19.72
C SER A 367 2.31 -30.74 19.90
N SER A 368 1.89 -31.44 20.96
CA SER A 368 2.31 -32.79 21.30
C SER A 368 1.24 -33.48 22.13
N VAL A 369 1.22 -34.82 22.08
CA VAL A 369 0.37 -35.68 22.90
C VAL A 369 1.28 -36.53 23.79
N SER A 370 0.93 -36.64 25.07
CA SER A 370 1.71 -37.36 26.10
C SER A 370 1.06 -38.68 26.51
N VAL A 371 -0.05 -39.06 25.88
CA VAL A 371 -0.85 -40.25 26.19
C VAL A 371 -1.09 -41.09 24.93
N SER A 372 -1.55 -42.33 25.09
CA SER A 372 -1.85 -43.26 23.99
C SER A 372 -3.34 -43.64 23.94
N GLU A 373 -3.86 -44.00 22.77
CA GLU A 373 -5.22 -44.54 22.66
C GLU A 373 -5.41 -45.78 23.55
N GLY A 374 -6.53 -45.83 24.27
CA GLY A 374 -6.83 -46.87 25.26
C GLY A 374 -6.21 -46.65 26.64
N GLN A 375 -5.33 -45.67 26.82
CA GLN A 375 -4.76 -45.32 28.13
C GLN A 375 -5.83 -44.73 29.05
N ARG A 376 -5.88 -45.19 30.31
CA ARG A 376 -6.65 -44.56 31.38
C ARG A 376 -5.85 -43.38 31.93
N VAL A 377 -6.52 -42.25 32.12
CA VAL A 377 -5.94 -41.05 32.70
C VAL A 377 -6.75 -40.58 33.91
N ASP A 378 -6.08 -39.95 34.86
CA ASP A 378 -6.70 -39.32 36.01
C ASP A 378 -7.04 -37.85 35.76
N ALA A 379 -7.97 -37.30 36.55
CA ALA A 379 -8.29 -35.87 36.49
C ALA A 379 -7.06 -35.04 36.88
N GLY A 380 -6.64 -34.13 35.99
CA GLY A 380 -5.44 -33.32 36.18
C GLY A 380 -4.16 -33.92 35.61
N GLU A 381 -4.19 -35.14 35.07
CA GLU A 381 -3.04 -35.73 34.40
C GLU A 381 -2.68 -34.94 33.13
N VAL A 382 -1.39 -34.75 32.87
CA VAL A 382 -0.91 -34.06 31.67
C VAL A 382 -1.08 -34.98 30.46
N ILE A 383 -1.91 -34.56 29.51
CA ILE A 383 -2.26 -35.34 28.32
C ILE A 383 -1.56 -34.86 27.05
N GLY A 384 -0.96 -33.68 27.08
CA GLY A 384 -0.28 -33.07 25.94
C GLY A 384 0.09 -31.63 26.21
N ALA A 385 0.38 -30.89 25.14
CA ALA A 385 0.72 -29.48 25.22
C ALA A 385 -0.02 -28.64 24.18
N VAL A 386 -0.33 -27.39 24.54
CA VAL A 386 -0.96 -26.39 23.66
C VAL A 386 -0.07 -26.15 22.45
N GLY A 387 -0.67 -26.03 21.29
CA GLY A 387 0.04 -25.68 20.07
C GLY A 387 -0.82 -24.84 19.14
N ASP A 388 -0.45 -24.91 17.86
CA ASP A 388 -1.08 -24.19 16.76
C ASP A 388 -1.32 -25.12 15.56
N THR A 389 -1.54 -26.41 15.81
CA THR A 389 -1.78 -27.39 14.75
C THR A 389 -3.22 -27.30 14.22
N GLY A 390 -3.41 -27.49 12.92
CA GLY A 390 -4.72 -27.37 12.28
C GLY A 390 -5.08 -25.93 11.92
N TRP A 391 -6.37 -25.58 11.98
CA TRP A 391 -6.88 -24.29 11.53
C TRP A 391 -7.02 -23.30 12.67
N VAL A 392 -5.92 -22.62 13.00
CA VAL A 392 -5.87 -21.65 14.09
C VAL A 392 -5.32 -20.30 13.64
N THR A 393 -5.66 -19.24 14.36
CA THR A 393 -5.08 -17.89 14.18
C THR A 393 -3.83 -17.66 15.04
N GLY A 394 -3.57 -18.55 15.99
CA GLY A 394 -2.45 -18.53 16.93
C GLY A 394 -2.62 -19.58 18.01
N PRO A 395 -1.62 -19.78 18.89
CA PRO A 395 -1.66 -20.83 19.90
C PRO A 395 -2.83 -20.68 20.88
N HIS A 396 -3.62 -21.75 21.03
CA HIS A 396 -4.71 -21.88 22.00
C HIS A 396 -5.14 -23.35 22.09
N LEU A 397 -5.91 -23.71 23.12
CA LEU A 397 -6.59 -24.99 23.22
C LEU A 397 -8.06 -24.83 22.84
N HIS A 398 -8.51 -25.59 21.85
CA HIS A 398 -9.94 -25.74 21.60
C HIS A 398 -10.47 -26.92 22.44
N PHE A 399 -11.33 -26.61 23.41
CA PHE A 399 -11.87 -27.55 24.38
C PHE A 399 -13.37 -27.78 24.16
N GLU A 400 -13.78 -29.00 23.88
CA GLU A 400 -15.21 -29.35 23.75
C GLU A 400 -15.64 -30.33 24.85
N VAL A 401 -16.89 -30.17 25.30
CA VAL A 401 -17.58 -31.14 26.12
C VAL A 401 -18.78 -31.66 25.34
N ARG A 402 -18.90 -32.99 25.21
CA ARG A 402 -20.00 -33.62 24.48
C ARG A 402 -20.71 -34.65 25.33
N LEU A 403 -22.03 -34.72 25.17
CA LEU A 403 -22.87 -35.82 25.63
C LEU A 403 -23.41 -36.54 24.40
N GLY A 404 -22.93 -37.77 24.19
CA GLY A 404 -23.18 -38.48 22.93
C GLY A 404 -22.60 -37.73 21.73
N SER A 405 -23.42 -37.44 20.72
CA SER A 405 -22.99 -36.71 19.51
C SER A 405 -23.12 -35.18 19.64
N THR A 406 -23.73 -34.68 20.71
CA THR A 406 -24.09 -33.27 20.87
C THR A 406 -23.04 -32.54 21.68
N ALA A 407 -22.52 -31.44 21.14
CA ALA A 407 -21.63 -30.53 21.86
C ALA A 407 -22.43 -29.63 22.80
N TYR A 408 -21.89 -29.40 23.98
CA TYR A 408 -22.43 -28.51 25.01
C TYR A 408 -21.42 -27.41 25.30
N ASP A 409 -21.91 -26.28 25.77
CA ASP A 409 -21.05 -25.23 26.31
C ASP A 409 -20.21 -25.79 27.48
N PRO A 410 -18.88 -25.87 27.35
CA PRO A 410 -18.01 -26.35 28.41
C PRO A 410 -18.16 -25.58 29.72
N MET A 411 -18.53 -24.29 29.67
CA MET A 411 -18.72 -23.45 30.86
C MET A 411 -19.80 -23.98 31.79
N GLY A 412 -20.71 -24.83 31.29
CA GLY A 412 -21.70 -25.54 32.11
C GLY A 412 -21.12 -26.48 33.18
N TRP A 413 -19.84 -26.85 33.07
CA TRP A 413 -19.12 -27.65 34.08
C TRP A 413 -18.21 -26.81 34.98
N PHE A 414 -18.21 -25.48 34.81
CA PHE A 414 -17.43 -24.50 35.57
C PHE A 414 -18.32 -23.40 36.18
N GLY A 415 -19.55 -23.75 36.58
CA GLY A 415 -20.50 -22.84 37.22
C GLY A 415 -21.51 -22.15 36.28
N GLY A 416 -21.45 -22.42 34.97
CA GLY A 416 -22.42 -21.94 33.98
C GLY A 416 -23.62 -22.87 33.76
N SER A 417 -24.51 -22.51 32.82
CA SER A 417 -25.62 -23.37 32.39
C SER A 417 -25.16 -24.43 31.38
N LYS A 418 -25.55 -25.70 31.58
CA LYS A 418 -25.27 -26.81 30.65
C LYS A 418 -26.18 -26.75 29.40
N SER A 419 -25.87 -25.85 28.48
CA SER A 419 -26.64 -25.62 27.26
C SER A 419 -26.02 -26.33 26.06
N PRO A 420 -26.82 -27.02 25.21
CA PRO A 420 -26.33 -27.53 23.93
C PRO A 420 -25.82 -26.38 23.05
N VAL A 421 -24.71 -26.59 22.34
CA VAL A 421 -24.24 -25.61 21.36
C VAL A 421 -25.20 -25.61 20.18
N SER A 422 -25.95 -24.52 20.02
CA SER A 422 -26.86 -24.32 18.90
C SER A 422 -26.18 -23.55 17.79
N CYS A 423 -26.11 -24.16 16.61
CA CYS A 423 -25.62 -23.54 15.39
C CYS A 423 -26.66 -23.78 14.30
N GLN A 424 -27.68 -22.92 14.28
CA GLN A 424 -28.69 -22.90 13.22
C GLN A 424 -28.16 -22.22 11.97
#